data_AF-A0AAN6U1S4-F1
#
_entry.id   AF-A0AAN6U1S4-F1
#
_cell.length_a   1.000
_cell.length_b   1.000
_cell.length_c   1.000
_cell.angle_alpha   90.00
_cell.angle_beta   90.00
_cell.angle_gamma   90.00
#
_symmetry.space_group_name_H-M   'P 1'
#
loop_
_entity.id
_entity.type
_entity.pdbx_description
1 polymer ?
#
loop_
_entity_poly.entity_id
_entity_poly.type
_entity_poly.pdbx_seq_one_letter_code
_entity_poly.pdbx_strand_id
1 'polypeptide(L)'
;LWVDAVCINQAHLTEKTEQVRQMAQVYASASRVIVWLGPSYDDSGYVMDVIAAESVSEYTTPRFMAAVLSMLACPWFTRTWIVQEIVLPRTTPLLACGFNPSITWRAS
;
A
#
# COMPACT_ATOMS: atom_id res chain seq x y z
N LEU A 1 13.93 -11.36 -2.62
CA LEU A 1 12.53 -10.97 -2.38
C LEU A 1 12.30 -10.94 -0.89
N TRP A 2 11.72 -9.87 -0.34
CA TRP A 2 11.41 -9.73 1.08
C TRP A 2 9.93 -9.34 1.20
N VAL A 3 9.23 -9.95 2.15
CA VAL A 3 7.79 -9.73 2.39
C VAL A 3 7.60 -9.63 3.90
N ASP A 4 7.23 -8.46 4.40
CA ASP A 4 7.14 -8.20 5.84
C ASP A 4 6.25 -9.19 6.62
N ALA A 5 5.11 -9.59 6.05
CA ALA A 5 4.18 -10.53 6.66
C ALA A 5 4.74 -11.96 6.76
N VAL A 6 5.75 -12.29 5.96
CA VAL A 6 6.38 -13.63 5.90
C VAL A 6 7.73 -13.64 6.59
N CYS A 7 8.52 -12.57 6.42
CA CYS A 7 9.88 -12.46 6.92
C CYS A 7 9.96 -12.02 8.39
N ILE A 8 8.88 -11.48 8.96
CA ILE A 8 8.83 -11.07 10.36
C ILE A 8 7.91 -12.03 11.12
N ASN A 9 8.46 -12.72 12.12
CA ASN A 9 7.62 -13.47 13.04
C ASN A 9 6.79 -12.52 13.92
N GLN A 10 5.51 -12.36 13.57
CA GLN A 10 4.61 -11.44 14.25
C GLN A 10 4.33 -11.84 15.71
N ALA A 11 4.54 -13.11 16.08
CA ALA A 11 4.31 -13.64 17.42
C ALA A 11 5.49 -13.44 18.38
N HIS A 12 6.69 -13.09 17.88
CA HIS A 12 7.89 -12.96 18.69
C HIS A 12 8.35 -11.50 18.78
N LEU A 13 7.99 -10.82 19.88
CA LEU A 13 8.16 -9.37 20.06
C LEU A 13 9.62 -8.89 19.93
N THR A 14 10.58 -9.65 20.42
CA THR A 14 12.01 -9.28 20.37
C THR A 14 12.54 -9.32 18.94
N GLU A 15 12.24 -10.39 18.20
CA GLU A 15 12.60 -10.51 16.78
C GLU A 15 11.88 -9.44 15.95
N LYS A 16 10.59 -9.23 16.21
CA LYS A 16 9.81 -8.19 15.55
C LYS A 16 10.44 -6.81 15.75
N THR A 17 10.88 -6.49 16.95
CA THR A 17 11.53 -5.20 17.24
C THR A 17 12.85 -5.06 16.48
N GLU A 18 13.67 -6.10 16.44
CA GLU A 18 14.92 -6.11 15.68
C GLU A 18 14.69 -6.01 14.17
N GLN A 19 13.76 -6.80 13.63
CA GLN A 19 13.39 -6.77 12.21
C GLN A 19 12.82 -5.41 11.79
N VAL A 20 11.97 -4.81 12.63
CA VAL A 20 11.43 -3.46 12.39
C VAL A 20 12.55 -2.41 12.29
N ARG A 21 13.61 -2.55 13.10
CA ARG A 21 14.77 -1.66 13.01
C ARG A 21 15.51 -1.80 11.67
N GLN A 22 15.46 -2.99 11.07
CA GLN A 22 16.10 -3.31 9.81
C GLN A 22 15.21 -2.98 8.59
N MET A 23 13.89 -2.88 8.74
CA MET A 23 12.94 -2.57 7.67
C MET A 23 13.30 -1.29 6.92
N ALA A 24 13.76 -0.26 7.63
CA ALA A 24 14.16 1.00 7.01
C ALA A 24 15.25 0.81 5.96
N GLN A 25 16.26 -0.03 6.25
CA GLN A 25 17.33 -0.35 5.32
C GLN A 25 16.84 -1.24 4.18
N VAL A 26 15.93 -2.18 4.45
CA VAL A 26 15.33 -3.04 3.42
C VAL A 26 14.56 -2.20 2.39
N TYR A 27 13.64 -1.34 2.82
CA TYR A 27 12.89 -0.48 1.89
C TYR A 27 13.78 0.52 1.17
N ALA A 28 14.75 1.13 1.85
CA ALA A 28 15.68 2.07 1.22
C ALA A 28 16.62 1.40 0.19
N SER A 29 16.95 0.12 0.37
CA SER A 29 17.83 -0.63 -0.54
C SER A 29 17.08 -1.39 -1.65
N ALA A 30 15.76 -1.53 -1.54
CA ALA A 30 14.96 -2.23 -2.52
C ALA A 30 15.00 -1.53 -3.89
N SER A 31 15.18 -2.31 -4.95
CA SER A 31 15.06 -1.82 -6.34
C SER A 31 13.63 -1.46 -6.69
N ARG A 32 12.65 -2.16 -6.10
CA ARG A 32 11.22 -1.90 -6.27
C ARG A 32 10.46 -2.34 -5.02
N VAL A 33 9.46 -1.56 -4.65
CA VAL A 33 8.55 -1.85 -3.55
C VAL A 33 7.13 -1.94 -4.09
N ILE A 34 6.44 -3.00 -3.71
CA ILE A 34 5.06 -3.27 -4.10
C ILE A 34 4.25 -3.32 -2.81
N VAL A 35 3.29 -2.41 -2.69
CA VAL A 35 2.30 -2.41 -1.63
C VAL A 35 1.11 -3.22 -2.13
N TRP A 36 0.86 -4.35 -1.49
CA TRP A 36 -0.26 -5.22 -1.81
C TRP A 36 -1.43 -4.96 -0.85
N LEU A 37 -2.51 -4.37 -1.35
CA LEU A 37 -3.70 -4.07 -0.55
C LEU A 37 -4.59 -5.30 -0.32
N GLY A 38 -4.43 -6.38 -1.08
CA GLY A 38 -5.27 -7.57 -0.98
C GLY A 38 -5.97 -7.93 -2.29
N PRO A 39 -6.81 -8.98 -2.28
CA PRO A 39 -7.76 -9.23 -3.37
C PRO A 39 -8.64 -7.99 -3.59
N SER A 40 -9.13 -7.80 -4.81
CA SER A 40 -9.95 -6.64 -5.20
C SER A 40 -11.00 -6.33 -4.13
N TYR A 41 -11.03 -5.09 -3.64
CA TYR A 41 -12.16 -4.62 -2.82
C TYR A 41 -13.28 -4.18 -3.76
N ASP A 42 -14.53 -4.21 -3.28
CA ASP A 42 -15.65 -3.67 -4.04
C ASP A 42 -15.31 -2.24 -4.50
N ASP A 43 -15.35 -2.03 -5.82
CA ASP A 43 -15.00 -0.77 -6.49
C ASP A 43 -13.54 -0.27 -6.37
N SER A 44 -12.57 -1.10 -5.94
CA SER A 44 -11.15 -0.67 -5.93
C SER A 44 -10.61 -0.32 -7.32
N GLY A 45 -11.02 -1.06 -8.36
CA GLY A 45 -10.68 -0.72 -9.74
C GLY A 45 -11.26 0.63 -10.17
N TYR A 46 -12.50 0.92 -9.76
CA TYR A 46 -13.15 2.21 -10.03
C TYR A 46 -12.42 3.38 -9.37
N VAL A 47 -12.03 3.26 -8.10
CA VAL A 47 -11.22 4.30 -7.41
C VAL A 47 -9.91 4.55 -8.13
N MET A 48 -9.25 3.48 -8.54
CA MET A 48 -7.99 3.54 -9.26
C MET A 48 -8.16 4.26 -10.61
N ASP A 49 -9.16 3.89 -11.41
CA ASP A 49 -9.46 4.53 -12.69
C ASP A 49 -9.75 6.04 -12.53
N VAL A 50 -10.54 6.41 -11.52
CA VAL A 50 -10.89 7.80 -11.22
C VAL A 50 -9.65 8.63 -10.82
N ILE A 51 -8.78 8.07 -9.98
CA ILE A 51 -7.52 8.71 -9.58
C ILE A 51 -6.57 8.85 -10.77
N ALA A 52 -6.43 7.81 -11.60
CA ALA A 52 -5.56 7.83 -12.77
C ALA A 52 -6.04 8.82 -13.84
N ALA A 53 -7.34 9.02 -13.95
CA ALA A 53 -7.95 9.97 -14.88
C ALA A 53 -7.92 11.42 -14.37
N GLU A 54 -7.45 11.68 -13.14
CA GLU A 54 -7.48 12.99 -12.47
C GLU A 54 -8.88 13.64 -12.53
N SER A 55 -9.94 12.82 -12.49
CA SER A 55 -11.34 13.25 -12.62
C SER A 55 -11.86 13.87 -11.33
N VAL A 56 -11.44 15.11 -11.02
CA VAL A 56 -11.74 15.79 -9.75
C VAL A 56 -13.25 15.89 -9.46
N SER A 57 -14.09 16.02 -10.49
CA SER A 57 -15.54 16.07 -10.34
C SER A 57 -16.14 14.77 -9.81
N GLU A 58 -15.42 13.66 -9.92
CA GLU A 58 -15.87 12.34 -9.50
C GLU A 58 -15.53 12.02 -8.04
N TYR A 59 -14.57 12.75 -7.45
CA TYR A 59 -14.12 12.56 -6.06
C TYR A 59 -15.20 12.79 -5.01
N THR A 60 -16.27 13.52 -5.36
CA THR A 60 -17.38 13.81 -4.45
C THR A 60 -18.58 12.90 -4.67
N THR A 61 -18.52 11.95 -5.61
CA THR A 61 -19.63 11.03 -5.82
C THR A 61 -19.80 10.07 -4.63
N PRO A 62 -21.04 9.72 -4.24
CA PRO A 62 -21.27 8.77 -3.17
C PRO A 62 -20.60 7.41 -3.40
N ARG A 63 -20.54 6.99 -4.68
CA ARG A 63 -19.85 5.75 -5.08
C ARG A 63 -18.34 5.85 -4.84
N PHE A 64 -17.69 6.92 -5.29
CA PHE A 64 -16.26 7.10 -5.05
C PHE A 64 -15.94 7.17 -3.55
N MET A 65 -16.71 7.93 -2.78
CA MET A 65 -16.51 8.04 -1.34
C MET A 65 -16.68 6.68 -0.64
N ALA A 66 -17.72 5.90 -0.98
CA ALA A 66 -17.91 4.56 -0.44
C ALA A 66 -16.77 3.61 -0.80
N ALA A 67 -16.29 3.66 -2.04
CA ALA A 67 -15.19 2.83 -2.51
C ALA A 67 -13.85 3.21 -1.86
N VAL A 68 -13.58 4.51 -1.66
CA VAL A 68 -12.40 4.98 -0.90
C VAL A 68 -12.49 4.53 0.56
N LEU A 69 -13.65 4.65 1.21
CA LEU A 69 -13.83 4.18 2.59
C LEU A 69 -13.62 2.67 2.71
N SER A 70 -14.13 1.89 1.75
CA SER A 70 -13.89 0.44 1.65
C SER A 70 -12.39 0.15 1.50
N MET A 71 -11.69 0.91 0.66
CA MET A 71 -10.25 0.76 0.48
C MET A 71 -9.47 1.14 1.75
N LEU A 72 -9.84 2.22 2.44
CA LEU A 72 -9.22 2.65 3.71
C LEU A 72 -9.48 1.67 4.86
N ALA A 73 -10.53 0.85 4.78
CA ALA A 73 -10.75 -0.25 5.72
C ALA A 73 -9.79 -1.44 5.52
N CYS A 74 -8.98 -1.43 4.44
CA CYS A 74 -7.97 -2.46 4.20
C CYS A 74 -6.98 -2.51 5.40
N PRO A 75 -6.65 -3.72 5.89
CA PRO A 75 -5.70 -3.89 7.00
C PRO A 75 -4.38 -3.18 6.79
N TRP A 76 -3.91 -3.04 5.53
CA TRP A 76 -2.68 -2.32 5.22
C TRP A 76 -2.67 -0.90 5.78
N PHE A 77 -3.77 -0.13 5.64
CA PHE A 77 -3.87 1.26 6.14
C PHE A 77 -3.82 1.39 7.66
N THR A 78 -3.96 0.28 8.39
CA THR A 78 -3.89 0.26 9.87
C THR A 78 -2.50 -0.15 10.39
N ARG A 79 -1.56 -0.47 9.51
CA ARG A 79 -0.23 -0.96 9.91
C ARG A 79 0.66 0.21 10.33
N THR A 80 1.31 0.07 11.48
CA THR A 80 2.24 1.08 12.02
C THR A 80 3.38 1.45 11.07
N TRP A 81 3.74 0.57 10.13
CA TRP A 81 4.94 0.70 9.30
C TRP A 81 4.70 1.26 7.89
N ILE A 82 3.47 1.61 7.52
CA ILE A 82 3.10 2.15 6.20
C ILE A 82 4.05 3.25 5.72
N VAL A 83 4.43 4.16 6.62
CA VAL A 83 5.31 5.30 6.30
C VAL A 83 6.66 4.82 5.75
N GLN A 84 7.21 3.74 6.31
CA GLN A 84 8.47 3.18 5.83
C GLN A 84 8.32 2.57 4.43
N GLU A 85 7.18 1.95 4.14
CA GLU A 85 6.89 1.30 2.86
C GLU A 85 6.73 2.32 1.72
N ILE A 86 6.25 3.53 2.04
CA ILE A 86 5.94 4.55 1.03
C ILE A 86 6.98 5.66 0.89
N VAL A 87 7.71 6.01 1.96
CA VAL A 87 8.64 7.14 1.98
C VAL A 87 10.09 6.74 1.72
N LEU A 88 10.52 5.59 2.25
CA LEU A 88 11.94 5.19 2.21
C LEU A 88 12.44 4.64 0.86
N PRO A 89 11.60 4.01 0.01
CA PRO A 89 12.10 3.46 -1.25
C PRO A 89 12.65 4.56 -2.17
N ARG A 90 13.74 4.25 -2.88
CA ARG A 90 14.31 5.16 -3.90
C ARG A 90 13.45 5.26 -5.16
N THR A 91 12.54 4.31 -5.37
CA THR A 91 11.61 4.28 -6.49
C THR A 91 10.19 4.43 -5.96
N THR A 92 9.34 5.05 -6.77
CA THR A 92 7.93 5.23 -6.42
C THR A 92 7.27 3.86 -6.16
N PRO A 93 6.73 3.61 -4.96
CA PRO A 93 6.07 2.36 -4.64
C PRO A 93 4.89 2.10 -5.58
N LEU A 94 4.75 0.84 -5.96
CA LEU A 94 3.63 0.40 -6.78
C LEU A 94 2.51 -0.11 -5.88
N LEU A 95 1.35 0.54 -5.96
CA LEU A 95 0.16 0.13 -5.23
C LEU A 95 -0.60 -0.89 -6.08
N ALA A 96 -0.72 -2.10 -5.56
CA ALA A 96 -1.39 -3.21 -6.21
C ALA A 96 -2.59 -3.68 -5.39
N CYS A 97 -3.70 -3.94 -6.09
CA CYS A 97 -4.92 -4.52 -5.55
C CYS A 97 -5.50 -5.46 -6.60
N GLY A 98 -5.84 -6.70 -6.22
CA GLY A 98 -6.34 -7.70 -7.16
C GLY A 98 -5.33 -8.12 -8.25
N PHE A 99 -5.81 -8.83 -9.27
CA PHE A 99 -4.95 -9.48 -10.27
C PHE A 99 -4.68 -8.64 -11.56
N ASN A 100 -5.19 -7.39 -11.69
CA ASN A 100 -4.96 -6.47 -12.84
C ASN A 100 -5.56 -5.05 -12.60
N PRO A 101 -5.00 -3.92 -13.13
CA PRO A 101 -3.61 -3.46 -13.14
C PRO A 101 -3.32 -2.41 -12.02
N SER A 102 -2.04 -2.25 -11.72
CA SER A 102 -1.47 -1.44 -10.64
C SER A 102 -1.37 0.06 -10.91
N ILE A 103 -1.63 0.90 -9.90
CA ILE A 103 -1.35 2.34 -9.96
C ILE A 103 -0.01 2.65 -9.28
N THR A 104 0.75 3.56 -9.89
CA THR A 104 1.98 4.09 -9.32
C THR A 104 1.61 5.23 -8.36
N TRP A 105 1.88 5.09 -7.06
CA TRP A 105 1.55 6.12 -6.07
C TRP A 105 2.64 7.21 -6.05
N ARG A 106 2.45 8.32 -6.75
CA ARG A 106 3.40 9.45 -6.73
C ARG A 106 3.11 10.36 -5.53
N ALA A 107 3.98 10.36 -4.52
CA ALA A 107 4.04 11.43 -3.55
C ALA A 107 4.62 12.68 -4.22
N SER A 108 3.84 13.75 -4.28
CA SER A 108 4.26 15.12 -4.65
C SER A 108 4.90 15.83 -3.47
#